data_AF-A0A968M9H3-F1
#
_entry.id   AF-A0A968M9H3-F1
#
_cell.length_a   1.000
_cell.length_b   1.000
_cell.length_c   1.000
_cell.angle_alpha   90.00
_cell.angle_beta   90.00
_cell.angle_gamma   90.00
#
_symmetry.space_group_name_H-M   'P 1'
#
loop_
_entity.id
_entity.type
_entity.pdbx_description
1 polymer ?
#
loop_
_entity_poly.entity_id
_entity_poly.type
_entity_poly.pdbx_seq_one_letter_code
_entity_poly.pdbx_strand_id
1 'polypeptide(L)'
;MLNTVRFQIGDRSQSFAEVLVNLSNLYSFNPKIMLALLEQQSRLISSSAPSTEQTMLALGYSSDEERYKGLYNQLRWGAIQLRHGLRDYGISAQNGTPLPDLQFADDRTQAASLDIGLARYAVARLLAQTTTPDQLPAKLDVFQRIYNDLFEDPRLPLADMPAPAEPFLQFPLAQRARVTSFFDHDTPFLQQNGSLLAFWGNTDFYSYDGHTGWDYGARPPDPVLAAAVGTVVFAGNSDDGCGVPARAVIIEHFNGYRTLYWHLNSIDVAAGQEVTAGTPIGVAGATGCAFGPHLHFQVQYLGRDVDPYGWCSSASDPWALNPTGQQSVWLWAYMPSPCAPPPDNYIVIDDSSTGFVASGDWQPSDLGYAGSARFTSTVLMQSEAQPWQVRPLATTPPVAVWQPDLPQAGEYRVLAYVPYILNGLDDARAVRYVVHHSGGETEITVDAEMMANTWADLGTYAFDPTLQPRVSVSALSADAGRGIWVDAVAWVPVE
;
A
#
# COMPACT_ATOMS: atom_id res chain seq x y z
N MET A 1 -31.27 -21.42 4.36
CA MET A 1 -30.14 -22.36 4.53
C MET A 1 -28.84 -21.62 4.71
N LEU A 2 -28.38 -20.79 3.74
CA LEU A 2 -27.11 -20.07 3.88
C LEU A 2 -27.03 -19.21 5.16
N ASN A 3 -28.15 -18.63 5.60
CA ASN A 3 -28.26 -17.88 6.86
C ASN A 3 -27.91 -18.67 8.13
N THR A 4 -27.96 -20.00 8.10
CA THR A 4 -27.61 -20.87 9.23
C THR A 4 -26.22 -21.51 9.08
N VAL A 5 -25.57 -21.36 7.93
CA VAL A 5 -24.24 -21.92 7.68
C VAL A 5 -23.20 -21.15 8.48
N ARG A 6 -22.33 -21.90 9.16
CA ARG A 6 -21.17 -21.36 9.86
C ARG A 6 -19.89 -22.09 9.44
N PHE A 7 -18.79 -21.36 9.40
CA PHE A 7 -17.46 -21.81 9.05
C PHE A 7 -16.54 -21.63 10.25
N GLN A 8 -15.66 -22.61 10.47
CA GLN A 8 -14.59 -22.47 11.46
C GLN A 8 -13.32 -21.99 10.74
N ILE A 9 -12.91 -20.74 11.01
CA ILE A 9 -11.74 -20.11 10.38
C ILE A 9 -10.78 -19.68 11.49
N GLY A 10 -9.68 -20.42 11.62
CA GLY A 10 -8.82 -20.34 12.80
C GLY A 10 -9.60 -20.69 14.07
N ASP A 11 -9.59 -19.79 15.05
CA ASP A 11 -10.27 -19.92 16.34
C ASP A 11 -11.71 -19.37 16.36
N ARG A 12 -12.24 -18.87 15.23
CA ARG A 12 -13.56 -18.21 15.16
C ARG A 12 -14.57 -18.96 14.31
N SER A 13 -15.82 -18.92 14.76
CA SER A 13 -16.99 -19.39 14.00
C SER A 13 -17.67 -18.21 13.28
N GLN A 14 -17.55 -18.16 11.96
CA GLN A 14 -18.08 -17.10 11.10
C GLN A 14 -19.32 -17.59 10.34
N SER A 15 -20.34 -16.76 10.19
CA SER A 15 -21.50 -17.02 9.34
C SER A 15 -21.14 -16.94 7.85
N PHE A 16 -22.03 -17.44 6.99
CA PHE A 16 -21.86 -17.30 5.55
C PHE A 16 -21.78 -15.85 5.06
N ALA A 17 -22.60 -14.96 5.64
CA ALA A 17 -22.57 -13.55 5.28
C ALA A 17 -21.23 -12.91 5.64
N GLU A 18 -20.69 -13.20 6.83
CA GLU A 18 -19.36 -12.72 7.24
C GLU A 18 -18.28 -13.21 6.26
N VAL A 19 -18.23 -14.51 5.95
CA VAL A 19 -17.24 -15.05 5.00
C VAL A 19 -17.34 -14.40 3.62
N LEU A 20 -18.56 -14.26 3.10
CA LEU A 20 -18.76 -13.66 1.77
C LEU A 20 -18.33 -12.18 1.75
N VAL A 21 -18.69 -11.41 2.79
CA VAL A 21 -18.27 -10.01 2.93
C VAL A 21 -16.74 -9.93 3.04
N ASN A 22 -16.12 -10.80 3.83
CA ASN A 22 -14.67 -10.81 4.02
C ASN A 22 -13.94 -11.10 2.71
N LEU A 23 -14.37 -12.13 1.98
CA LEU A 23 -13.82 -12.45 0.66
C LEU A 23 -14.05 -11.30 -0.32
N SER A 24 -15.23 -10.68 -0.32
CA SER A 24 -15.54 -9.56 -1.22
C SER A 24 -14.69 -8.32 -0.91
N ASN A 25 -14.40 -8.07 0.36
CA ASN A 25 -13.54 -6.98 0.78
C ASN A 25 -12.09 -7.27 0.39
N LEU A 26 -11.59 -8.47 0.65
CA LEU A 26 -10.23 -8.87 0.35
C LEU A 26 -9.93 -8.91 -1.16
N TYR A 27 -10.79 -9.58 -1.94
CA TYR A 27 -10.60 -9.81 -3.37
C TYR A 27 -11.29 -8.77 -4.25
N SER A 28 -11.90 -7.75 -3.62
CA SER A 28 -12.49 -6.59 -4.29
C SER A 28 -13.50 -6.93 -5.39
N PHE A 29 -14.42 -7.84 -5.08
CA PHE A 29 -15.52 -8.18 -5.98
C PHE A 29 -16.87 -7.84 -5.35
N ASN A 30 -17.89 -7.62 -6.18
CA ASN A 30 -19.25 -7.42 -5.69
C ASN A 30 -19.81 -8.77 -5.17
N PRO A 31 -20.19 -8.90 -3.88
CA PRO A 31 -20.66 -10.17 -3.32
C PRO A 31 -21.92 -10.73 -4.02
N LYS A 32 -22.70 -9.87 -4.70
CA LYS A 32 -23.83 -10.29 -5.53
C LYS A 32 -23.42 -11.19 -6.69
N ILE A 33 -22.23 -11.00 -7.27
CA ILE A 33 -21.71 -11.86 -8.34
C ILE A 33 -21.57 -13.29 -7.82
N MET A 34 -21.00 -13.46 -6.63
CA MET A 34 -20.84 -14.77 -6.00
C MET A 34 -22.19 -15.41 -5.67
N LEU A 35 -23.13 -14.64 -5.14
CA LEU A 35 -24.49 -15.13 -4.87
C LEU A 35 -25.20 -15.61 -6.14
N ALA A 36 -25.13 -14.85 -7.23
CA ALA A 36 -25.69 -15.25 -8.51
C ALA A 36 -25.03 -16.53 -9.07
N LEU A 37 -23.71 -16.69 -8.91
CA LEU A 37 -23.00 -17.91 -9.31
C LEU A 37 -23.40 -19.13 -8.47
N LEU A 38 -23.57 -18.98 -7.15
CA LEU A 38 -24.05 -20.05 -6.27
C LEU A 38 -25.47 -20.49 -6.63
N GLU A 39 -26.33 -19.54 -7.00
CA GLU A 39 -27.68 -19.84 -7.45
C GLU A 39 -27.65 -20.55 -8.80
N GLN A 40 -26.85 -20.07 -9.75
CA GLN A 40 -26.72 -20.69 -11.07
C GLN A 40 -26.19 -22.12 -11.01
N GLN A 41 -25.15 -22.38 -10.22
CA GLN A 41 -24.44 -23.65 -10.24
C GLN A 41 -25.10 -24.70 -9.33
N SER A 42 -25.58 -24.28 -8.17
CA SER A 42 -26.02 -25.21 -7.13
C SER A 42 -27.37 -24.85 -6.49
N ARG A 43 -28.04 -23.78 -6.95
CA ARG A 43 -29.34 -23.30 -6.42
C ARG A 43 -29.33 -23.11 -4.90
N LEU A 44 -28.20 -22.67 -4.33
CA LEU A 44 -28.07 -22.57 -2.87
C LEU A 44 -28.86 -21.43 -2.25
N ILE A 45 -29.39 -20.50 -3.05
CA ILE A 45 -30.23 -19.40 -2.57
C ILE A 45 -31.70 -19.82 -2.58
N SER A 46 -32.16 -20.39 -3.69
CA SER A 46 -33.56 -20.81 -3.85
C SER A 46 -33.89 -22.16 -3.18
N SER A 47 -32.90 -23.03 -2.96
CA SER A 47 -33.11 -24.33 -2.32
C SER A 47 -33.28 -24.22 -0.80
N SER A 48 -34.39 -24.73 -0.29
CA SER A 48 -34.65 -24.85 1.14
C SER A 48 -33.84 -25.98 1.82
N ALA A 49 -33.38 -26.97 1.05
CA ALA A 49 -32.65 -28.14 1.53
C ALA A 49 -31.67 -28.67 0.45
N PRO A 50 -30.48 -28.05 0.29
CA PRO A 50 -29.49 -28.50 -0.68
C PRO A 50 -28.92 -29.88 -0.29
N SER A 51 -28.54 -30.66 -1.30
CA SER A 51 -27.81 -31.90 -1.10
C SER A 51 -26.37 -31.63 -0.62
N THR A 52 -25.73 -32.67 -0.11
CA THR A 52 -24.30 -32.64 0.22
C THR A 52 -23.47 -32.27 -1.00
N GLU A 53 -23.80 -32.81 -2.18
CA GLU A 53 -23.11 -32.50 -3.44
C GLU A 53 -23.22 -31.02 -3.81
N GLN A 54 -24.43 -30.43 -3.73
CA GLN A 54 -24.64 -29.00 -3.98
C GLN A 54 -23.83 -28.11 -3.03
N THR A 55 -23.56 -28.57 -1.81
CA THR A 55 -22.76 -27.80 -0.84
C THR A 55 -21.25 -28.05 -1.05
N MET A 56 -20.87 -29.25 -1.48
CA MET A 56 -19.48 -29.64 -1.73
C MET A 56 -18.92 -29.01 -3.01
N LEU A 57 -19.74 -28.91 -4.05
CA LEU A 57 -19.39 -28.33 -5.35
C LEU A 57 -20.20 -27.07 -5.62
N ALA A 58 -20.27 -26.17 -4.62
CA ALA A 58 -21.17 -25.02 -4.62
C ALA A 58 -21.07 -24.12 -5.87
N LEU A 59 -19.86 -23.93 -6.42
CA LEU A 59 -19.66 -23.19 -7.67
C LEU A 59 -19.43 -24.11 -8.88
N GLY A 60 -19.61 -25.42 -8.73
CA GLY A 60 -19.49 -26.41 -9.80
C GLY A 60 -18.06 -26.80 -10.16
N TYR A 61 -17.04 -26.27 -9.46
CA TYR A 61 -15.66 -26.66 -9.71
C TYR A 61 -15.38 -28.02 -9.09
N SER A 62 -15.10 -29.01 -9.94
CA SER A 62 -14.78 -30.38 -9.55
C SER A 62 -13.30 -30.63 -9.74
N SER A 63 -12.64 -31.11 -8.68
CA SER A 63 -11.25 -31.53 -8.67
C SER A 63 -11.11 -32.72 -7.71
N ASP A 64 -10.16 -33.61 -7.99
CA ASP A 64 -9.80 -34.70 -7.07
C ASP A 64 -9.15 -34.18 -5.79
N GLU A 65 -8.65 -32.94 -5.79
CA GLU A 65 -7.99 -32.33 -4.64
C GLU A 65 -9.01 -31.84 -3.59
N GLU A 66 -8.89 -32.37 -2.37
CA GLU A 66 -9.76 -32.02 -1.23
C GLU A 66 -9.77 -30.52 -0.89
N ARG A 67 -8.70 -29.79 -1.21
CA ARG A 67 -8.58 -28.34 -0.92
C ARG A 67 -9.61 -27.47 -1.66
N TYR A 68 -10.29 -28.01 -2.68
CA TYR A 68 -11.32 -27.29 -3.43
C TYR A 68 -12.75 -27.72 -3.07
N LYS A 69 -12.91 -28.73 -2.22
CA LYS A 69 -14.23 -29.26 -1.86
C LYS A 69 -14.80 -28.52 -0.65
N GLY A 70 -16.12 -28.34 -0.65
CA GLY A 70 -16.86 -27.66 0.41
C GLY A 70 -17.11 -26.18 0.12
N LEU A 71 -18.20 -25.66 0.68
CA LEU A 71 -18.70 -24.32 0.37
C LEU A 71 -17.65 -23.22 0.60
N TYR A 72 -16.89 -23.27 1.70
CA TYR A 72 -15.83 -22.28 1.97
C TYR A 72 -14.74 -22.28 0.88
N ASN A 73 -14.23 -23.46 0.53
CA ASN A 73 -13.17 -23.61 -0.44
C ASN A 73 -13.63 -23.22 -1.85
N GLN A 74 -14.89 -23.52 -2.19
CA GLN A 74 -15.51 -23.07 -3.44
C GLN A 74 -15.62 -21.55 -3.49
N LEU A 75 -16.13 -20.90 -2.43
CA LEU A 75 -16.19 -19.43 -2.33
C LEU A 75 -14.81 -18.79 -2.51
N ARG A 76 -13.79 -19.32 -1.82
CA ARG A 76 -12.40 -18.87 -1.92
C ARG A 76 -11.86 -19.02 -3.33
N TRP A 77 -12.03 -20.21 -3.93
CA TRP A 77 -11.63 -20.47 -5.32
C TRP A 77 -12.30 -19.47 -6.28
N GLY A 78 -13.61 -19.26 -6.16
CA GLY A 78 -14.34 -18.32 -7.01
C GLY A 78 -13.85 -16.89 -6.86
N ALA A 79 -13.59 -16.43 -5.63
CA ALA A 79 -13.04 -15.10 -5.37
C ALA A 79 -11.67 -14.91 -6.03
N ILE A 80 -10.80 -15.92 -5.93
CA ILE A 80 -9.49 -15.93 -6.60
C ILE A 80 -9.65 -15.89 -8.13
N GLN A 81 -10.55 -16.68 -8.70
CA GLN A 81 -10.78 -16.69 -10.15
C GLN A 81 -11.30 -15.33 -10.66
N LEU A 82 -12.20 -14.68 -9.92
CA LEU A 82 -12.66 -13.32 -10.26
C LEU A 82 -11.49 -12.33 -10.23
N ARG A 83 -10.63 -12.40 -9.20
CA ARG A 83 -9.44 -11.54 -9.11
C ARG A 83 -8.43 -11.81 -10.24
N HIS A 84 -8.21 -13.07 -10.61
CA HIS A 84 -7.41 -13.44 -11.78
C HIS A 84 -8.02 -12.93 -13.09
N GLY A 85 -9.35 -12.95 -13.22
CA GLY A 85 -10.03 -12.38 -14.38
C GLY A 85 -9.77 -10.88 -14.55
N LEU A 86 -9.80 -10.12 -13.44
CA LEU A 86 -9.40 -8.71 -13.44
C LEU A 86 -7.95 -8.54 -13.86
N ARG A 87 -7.04 -9.31 -13.26
CA ARG A 87 -5.62 -9.29 -13.59
C ARG A 87 -5.39 -9.53 -15.08
N ASP A 88 -5.80 -10.70 -15.55
CA ASP A 88 -5.55 -11.23 -16.89
C ASP A 88 -6.08 -10.24 -17.96
N TYR A 89 -7.25 -9.64 -17.71
CA TYR A 89 -7.80 -8.62 -18.59
C TYR A 89 -6.98 -7.33 -18.60
N GLY A 90 -6.57 -6.84 -17.41
CA GLY A 90 -5.69 -5.69 -17.28
C GLY A 90 -4.37 -5.87 -18.04
N ILE A 91 -3.78 -7.08 -17.97
CA ILE A 91 -2.56 -7.44 -18.71
C ILE A 91 -2.74 -7.28 -20.20
N SER A 92 -3.74 -7.96 -20.74
CA SER A 92 -3.95 -8.02 -22.18
C SER A 92 -4.35 -6.67 -22.75
N ALA A 93 -5.17 -5.91 -22.03
CA ALA A 93 -5.61 -4.59 -22.46
C ALA A 93 -4.46 -3.58 -22.51
N GLN A 94 -3.56 -3.61 -21.52
CA GLN A 94 -2.39 -2.73 -21.49
C GLN A 94 -1.38 -3.07 -22.60
N ASN A 95 -1.10 -4.35 -22.80
CA ASN A 95 -0.07 -4.80 -23.74
C ASN A 95 -0.58 -4.93 -25.18
N GLY A 96 -1.88 -4.76 -25.42
CA GLY A 96 -2.50 -5.04 -26.72
C GLY A 96 -2.37 -6.51 -27.13
N THR A 97 -2.27 -7.43 -26.17
CA THR A 97 -2.12 -8.87 -26.41
C THR A 97 -3.47 -9.59 -26.29
N PRO A 98 -3.62 -10.80 -26.86
CA PRO A 98 -4.80 -11.63 -26.61
C PRO A 98 -4.98 -11.93 -25.12
N LEU A 99 -6.23 -12.20 -24.70
CA LEU A 99 -6.50 -12.70 -23.35
C LEU A 99 -5.97 -14.12 -23.22
N PRO A 100 -5.55 -14.55 -22.01
CA PRO A 100 -5.27 -15.96 -21.75
C PRO A 100 -6.46 -16.82 -22.16
N ASP A 101 -6.17 -17.92 -22.85
CA ASP A 101 -7.16 -18.91 -23.26
C ASP A 101 -7.98 -19.38 -22.05
N LEU A 102 -9.29 -19.47 -22.22
CA LEU A 102 -10.19 -20.03 -21.23
C LEU A 102 -9.95 -21.54 -21.17
N GLN A 103 -9.63 -22.05 -19.99
CA GLN A 103 -9.49 -23.48 -19.73
C GLN A 103 -10.80 -24.06 -19.20
N PHE A 104 -11.23 -25.18 -19.79
CA PHE A 104 -12.52 -25.80 -19.50
C PHE A 104 -12.40 -27.08 -18.66
N ALA A 105 -13.53 -27.49 -18.07
CA ALA A 105 -13.61 -28.70 -17.25
C ALA A 105 -13.38 -30.00 -18.04
N ASP A 106 -13.51 -29.96 -19.37
CA ASP A 106 -13.26 -31.08 -20.29
C ASP A 106 -11.89 -30.99 -20.98
N ASP A 107 -10.94 -30.29 -20.35
CA ASP A 107 -9.57 -30.05 -20.80
C ASP A 107 -9.43 -29.30 -22.13
N ARG A 108 -10.54 -28.85 -22.74
CA ARG A 108 -10.49 -27.98 -23.92
C ARG A 108 -10.05 -26.57 -23.52
N THR A 109 -9.52 -25.85 -24.52
CA THR A 109 -9.24 -24.42 -24.41
C THR A 109 -10.01 -23.63 -25.47
N GLN A 110 -10.31 -22.37 -25.17
CA GLN A 110 -10.93 -21.44 -26.12
C GLN A 110 -10.25 -20.07 -26.02
N ALA A 111 -9.85 -19.52 -27.16
CA ALA A 111 -9.32 -18.18 -27.24
C ALA A 111 -10.36 -17.13 -26.79
N ALA A 112 -9.88 -16.10 -26.09
CA ALA A 112 -10.68 -14.94 -25.69
C ALA A 112 -10.05 -13.64 -26.23
N SER A 113 -10.89 -12.66 -26.56
CA SER A 113 -10.46 -11.32 -27.00
C SER A 113 -11.00 -10.25 -26.07
N LEU A 114 -10.39 -9.07 -26.10
CA LEU A 114 -10.81 -7.91 -25.30
C LEU A 114 -12.25 -7.45 -25.58
N ASP A 115 -12.84 -7.83 -26.72
CA ASP A 115 -14.21 -7.48 -27.10
C ASP A 115 -15.27 -8.05 -26.13
N ILE A 116 -14.93 -9.10 -25.38
CA ILE A 116 -15.83 -9.68 -24.38
C ILE A 116 -16.10 -8.71 -23.20
N GLY A 117 -15.19 -7.77 -22.95
CA GLY A 117 -15.24 -6.85 -21.82
C GLY A 117 -14.84 -7.46 -20.47
N LEU A 118 -14.28 -6.63 -19.59
CA LEU A 118 -13.70 -7.02 -18.30
C LEU A 118 -14.65 -7.88 -17.43
N ALA A 119 -15.86 -7.38 -17.18
CA ALA A 119 -16.79 -8.04 -16.27
C ALA A 119 -17.23 -9.41 -16.79
N ARG A 120 -17.53 -9.52 -18.09
CA ARG A 120 -17.95 -10.78 -18.71
C ARG A 120 -16.77 -11.75 -18.82
N TYR A 121 -15.56 -11.27 -19.06
CA TYR A 121 -14.35 -12.12 -19.02
C TYR A 121 -14.11 -12.73 -17.64
N ALA A 122 -14.18 -11.94 -16.56
CA ALA A 122 -13.94 -12.43 -15.21
C ALA A 122 -14.91 -13.56 -14.81
N VAL A 123 -16.19 -13.40 -15.16
CA VAL A 123 -17.20 -14.46 -14.97
C VAL A 123 -16.97 -15.64 -15.90
N ALA A 124 -16.60 -15.40 -17.16
CA ALA A 124 -16.31 -16.46 -18.13
C ALA A 124 -15.14 -17.33 -17.69
N ARG A 125 -14.07 -16.74 -17.16
CA ARG A 125 -12.89 -17.42 -16.62
C ARG A 125 -13.24 -18.42 -15.52
N LEU A 126 -14.12 -18.02 -14.60
CA LEU A 126 -14.60 -18.89 -13.53
C LEU A 126 -15.50 -19.99 -14.10
N LEU A 127 -16.49 -19.63 -14.92
CA LEU A 127 -17.45 -20.59 -15.45
C LEU A 127 -16.81 -21.62 -16.39
N ALA A 128 -15.80 -21.25 -17.17
CA ALA A 128 -15.08 -22.13 -18.08
C ALA A 128 -14.61 -23.41 -17.36
N GLN A 129 -14.03 -23.27 -16.17
CA GLN A 129 -13.55 -24.39 -15.34
C GLN A 129 -14.65 -25.29 -14.75
N THR A 130 -15.91 -25.04 -15.08
CA THR A 130 -17.09 -25.77 -14.58
C THR A 130 -18.02 -26.21 -15.70
N THR A 131 -17.62 -26.00 -16.95
CA THR A 131 -18.46 -26.17 -18.14
C THR A 131 -17.62 -26.57 -19.34
N THR A 132 -18.27 -26.71 -20.49
CA THR A 132 -17.62 -26.88 -21.80
C THR A 132 -17.68 -25.61 -22.65
N PRO A 133 -16.80 -25.44 -23.65
CA PRO A 133 -16.83 -24.32 -24.59
C PRO A 133 -18.21 -24.07 -25.21
N ASP A 134 -18.90 -25.15 -25.60
CA ASP A 134 -20.20 -25.09 -26.27
C ASP A 134 -21.32 -24.55 -25.35
N GLN A 135 -21.16 -24.70 -24.04
CA GLN A 135 -22.14 -24.30 -23.03
C GLN A 135 -21.87 -22.92 -22.41
N LEU A 136 -20.65 -22.39 -22.54
CA LEU A 136 -20.25 -21.15 -21.89
C LEU A 136 -21.11 -19.93 -22.28
N PRO A 137 -21.44 -19.69 -23.57
CA PRO A 137 -22.29 -18.56 -23.94
C PRO A 137 -23.65 -18.61 -23.23
N ALA A 138 -24.30 -19.78 -23.23
CA ALA A 138 -25.58 -19.98 -22.56
C ALA A 138 -25.46 -19.80 -21.03
N LYS A 139 -24.37 -20.27 -20.41
CA LYS A 139 -24.14 -20.06 -18.98
C LYS A 139 -23.91 -18.59 -18.63
N LEU A 140 -23.22 -17.81 -19.46
CA LEU A 140 -23.06 -16.37 -19.23
C LEU A 140 -24.39 -15.62 -19.30
N ASP A 141 -25.28 -16.01 -20.23
CA ASP A 141 -26.60 -15.40 -20.35
C ASP A 141 -27.51 -15.81 -19.18
N VAL A 142 -27.41 -17.06 -18.71
CA VAL A 142 -28.09 -17.52 -17.49
C VAL A 142 -27.59 -16.76 -16.27
N PHE A 143 -26.27 -16.58 -16.12
CA PHE A 143 -25.69 -15.78 -15.03
C PHE A 143 -26.29 -14.38 -15.00
N GLN A 144 -26.29 -13.68 -16.15
CA GLN A 144 -26.79 -12.31 -16.25
C GLN A 144 -28.28 -12.23 -15.89
N ARG A 145 -29.10 -13.19 -16.34
CA ARG A 145 -30.51 -13.26 -15.95
C ARG A 145 -30.66 -13.46 -14.44
N ILE A 146 -29.99 -14.46 -13.86
CA ILE A 146 -30.08 -14.76 -12.41
C ILE A 146 -29.62 -13.55 -11.59
N TYR A 147 -28.52 -12.89 -11.99
CA TYR A 147 -28.05 -11.69 -11.31
C TYR A 147 -29.11 -10.59 -11.33
N ASN A 148 -29.75 -10.35 -12.48
CA ASN A 148 -30.82 -9.35 -12.60
C ASN A 148 -32.07 -9.74 -11.81
N ASP A 149 -32.47 -11.01 -11.86
CA ASP A 149 -33.65 -11.53 -11.16
C ASP A 149 -33.48 -11.45 -9.63
N LEU A 150 -32.26 -11.72 -9.13
CA LEU A 150 -31.98 -11.70 -7.69
C LEU A 150 -31.82 -10.28 -7.12
N PHE A 151 -31.31 -9.34 -7.90
CA PHE A 151 -30.83 -8.06 -7.38
C PHE A 151 -31.44 -6.82 -8.02
N GLU A 152 -32.30 -6.98 -9.04
CA GLU A 152 -33.02 -5.91 -9.74
C GLU A 152 -32.13 -4.70 -10.06
N ASP A 153 -30.87 -4.93 -10.49
CA ASP A 153 -29.84 -3.90 -10.41
C ASP A 153 -29.47 -3.31 -11.78
N PRO A 154 -30.13 -2.21 -12.24
CA PRO A 154 -29.66 -1.39 -13.33
C PRO A 154 -28.65 -0.34 -12.82
N ARG A 155 -27.78 -0.68 -11.86
CA ARG A 155 -26.67 0.21 -11.50
C ARG A 155 -25.78 0.37 -12.72
N LEU A 156 -26.03 1.45 -13.45
CA LEU A 156 -25.05 2.05 -14.34
C LEU A 156 -23.79 2.31 -13.50
N PRO A 157 -22.60 2.20 -14.10
CA PRO A 157 -21.38 2.69 -13.45
C PRO A 157 -21.64 4.09 -12.89
N LEU A 158 -21.03 4.44 -11.75
CA LEU A 158 -21.08 5.81 -11.25
C LEU A 158 -20.73 6.75 -12.41
N ALA A 159 -21.64 7.67 -12.72
CA ALA A 159 -21.50 8.57 -13.87
C ALA A 159 -20.21 9.39 -13.73
N ASP A 160 -19.88 9.78 -12.49
CA ASP A 160 -18.61 10.35 -12.08
C ASP A 160 -18.08 9.56 -10.89
N MET A 161 -16.84 9.10 -10.97
CA MET A 161 -16.13 8.59 -9.80
C MET A 161 -15.94 9.75 -8.83
N PRO A 162 -16.10 9.55 -7.50
CA PRO A 162 -15.73 10.58 -6.54
C PRO A 162 -14.28 11.04 -6.84
N ALA A 163 -14.01 12.33 -6.65
CA ALA A 163 -12.65 12.82 -6.78
C ALA A 163 -11.77 12.13 -5.71
N PRO A 164 -10.50 11.82 -6.02
CA PRO A 164 -9.54 11.42 -5.00
C PRO A 164 -9.55 12.44 -3.86
N ALA A 165 -9.48 11.95 -2.62
CA ALA A 165 -9.56 12.81 -1.45
C ALA A 165 -8.28 13.63 -1.28
N GLU A 166 -8.41 14.80 -0.65
CA GLU A 166 -7.27 15.48 -0.02
C GLU A 166 -6.56 14.55 0.97
N PRO A 167 -5.25 14.75 1.24
CA PRO A 167 -4.51 13.93 2.20
C PRO A 167 -5.22 13.84 3.56
N PHE A 168 -5.46 12.62 4.05
CA PHE A 168 -6.27 12.36 5.26
C PHE A 168 -5.71 11.27 6.17
N LEU A 169 -4.68 10.53 5.73
CA LEU A 169 -4.07 9.44 6.47
C LEU A 169 -3.02 9.95 7.47
N GLN A 170 -3.01 9.30 8.62
CA GLN A 170 -1.98 9.34 9.65
C GLN A 170 -1.17 8.04 9.64
N PHE A 171 0.04 8.08 10.20
CA PHE A 171 0.91 6.90 10.22
C PHE A 171 0.27 5.75 11.03
N PRO A 172 0.25 4.50 10.51
CA PRO A 172 -0.53 3.41 11.07
C PRO A 172 0.13 2.66 12.24
N LEU A 173 1.26 3.15 12.75
CA LEU A 173 1.98 2.57 13.89
C LEU A 173 2.24 3.64 14.94
N ALA A 174 2.25 3.25 16.22
CA ALA A 174 2.56 4.16 17.32
C ALA A 174 4.02 4.68 17.31
N GLN A 175 4.91 3.98 16.61
CA GLN A 175 6.31 4.35 16.44
C GLN A 175 6.69 4.23 14.97
N ARG A 176 7.63 5.07 14.52
CA ARG A 176 8.18 4.95 13.16
C ARG A 176 8.83 3.59 12.97
N ALA A 177 8.67 3.06 11.76
CA ALA A 177 9.13 1.73 11.38
C ALA A 177 9.81 1.82 10.02
N ARG A 178 10.90 1.07 9.85
CA ARG A 178 11.60 0.95 8.56
C ARG A 178 10.64 0.34 7.54
N VAL A 179 10.63 0.89 6.33
CA VAL A 179 9.93 0.26 5.21
C VAL A 179 10.70 -1.00 4.79
N THR A 180 10.01 -2.13 4.76
CA THR A 180 10.58 -3.42 4.35
C THR A 180 10.14 -3.84 2.95
N SER A 181 9.03 -3.31 2.44
CA SER A 181 8.56 -3.51 1.08
C SER A 181 7.67 -2.34 0.65
N PHE A 182 7.76 -1.96 -0.63
CA PHE A 182 7.00 -0.85 -1.23
C PHE A 182 5.77 -1.36 -1.97
N PHE A 183 4.81 -0.48 -2.25
CA PHE A 183 3.76 -0.80 -3.23
C PHE A 183 4.41 -0.93 -4.61
N ASP A 184 3.98 -1.94 -5.37
CA ASP A 184 4.48 -2.18 -6.71
C ASP A 184 3.58 -1.55 -7.77
N HIS A 185 4.07 -0.50 -8.42
CA HIS A 185 3.41 0.15 -9.56
C HIS A 185 3.62 -0.60 -10.87
N ASP A 186 4.36 -1.72 -10.88
CA ASP A 186 4.44 -2.54 -12.09
C ASP A 186 3.04 -3.01 -12.44
N THR A 187 2.70 -2.71 -13.68
CA THR A 187 1.39 -3.02 -14.22
C THR A 187 1.52 -4.04 -15.32
N PRO A 188 0.48 -4.85 -15.52
CA PRO A 188 -0.67 -5.12 -14.64
C PRO A 188 -0.37 -5.73 -13.25
N PHE A 189 -1.35 -5.60 -12.36
CA PHE A 189 -1.52 -6.27 -11.06
C PHE A 189 -0.83 -7.66 -10.96
N LEU A 190 0.00 -7.87 -9.92
CA LEU A 190 0.69 -9.16 -9.64
C LEU A 190 1.62 -9.67 -10.74
N GLN A 191 2.28 -8.81 -11.52
CA GLN A 191 3.42 -9.29 -12.30
C GLN A 191 4.54 -9.71 -11.36
N GLN A 192 4.86 -10.99 -11.36
CA GLN A 192 6.04 -11.51 -10.70
C GLN A 192 7.20 -11.57 -11.70
N ASN A 193 7.58 -10.39 -12.18
CA ASN A 193 8.60 -10.22 -13.22
C ASN A 193 10.03 -10.11 -12.64
N GLY A 194 10.18 -10.23 -11.31
CA GLY A 194 11.46 -10.12 -10.60
C GLY A 194 11.91 -8.68 -10.33
N SER A 195 11.03 -7.69 -10.53
CA SER A 195 11.28 -6.28 -10.23
C SER A 195 10.09 -5.62 -9.56
N LEU A 196 10.33 -4.52 -8.84
CA LEU A 196 9.29 -3.66 -8.27
C LEU A 196 9.47 -2.25 -8.81
N LEU A 197 8.39 -1.63 -9.28
CA LEU A 197 8.38 -0.22 -9.67
C LEU A 197 7.86 0.62 -8.51
N ALA A 198 8.77 1.33 -7.84
CA ALA A 198 8.40 2.18 -6.72
C ALA A 198 7.68 3.45 -7.20
N PHE A 199 7.03 4.15 -6.26
CA PHE A 199 6.21 5.33 -6.55
C PHE A 199 6.98 6.50 -7.20
N TRP A 200 8.30 6.54 -7.10
CA TRP A 200 9.19 7.51 -7.78
C TRP A 200 9.64 7.07 -9.18
N GLY A 201 9.10 5.97 -9.71
CA GLY A 201 9.33 5.52 -11.08
C GLY A 201 10.66 4.82 -11.34
N ASN A 202 11.35 4.35 -10.30
CA ASN A 202 12.51 3.50 -10.46
C ASN A 202 12.22 2.06 -10.09
N THR A 203 12.91 1.18 -10.80
CA THR A 203 12.96 -0.24 -10.49
C THR A 203 13.84 -0.49 -9.27
N ASP A 204 13.34 -1.23 -8.30
CA ASP A 204 14.06 -1.63 -7.10
C ASP A 204 14.04 -3.17 -6.92
N PHE A 205 14.95 -3.67 -6.09
CA PHE A 205 15.11 -5.09 -5.78
C PHE A 205 14.68 -5.36 -4.34
N TYR A 206 13.38 -5.20 -4.06
CA TYR A 206 12.77 -5.54 -2.77
C TYR A 206 12.01 -6.88 -2.82
N SER A 207 11.67 -7.40 -1.64
CA SER A 207 11.40 -8.82 -1.36
C SER A 207 10.14 -9.44 -1.99
N TYR A 208 9.25 -8.65 -2.60
CA TYR A 208 8.00 -9.15 -3.16
C TYR A 208 7.53 -8.32 -4.36
N ASP A 209 7.55 -8.93 -5.55
CA ASP A 209 7.00 -8.37 -6.79
C ASP A 209 5.47 -8.60 -6.83
N GLY A 210 4.72 -7.58 -7.25
CA GLY A 210 3.25 -7.53 -7.15
C GLY A 210 2.71 -7.12 -5.77
N HIS A 211 3.51 -6.44 -4.95
CA HIS A 211 3.10 -6.02 -3.62
C HIS A 211 1.99 -4.95 -3.65
N THR A 212 0.89 -5.19 -2.94
CA THR A 212 -0.34 -4.36 -3.00
C THR A 212 -0.44 -3.33 -1.88
N GLY A 213 0.62 -3.15 -1.10
CA GLY A 213 0.65 -2.29 0.06
C GLY A 213 2.07 -1.87 0.41
N TRP A 214 2.25 -1.45 1.64
CA TRP A 214 3.53 -1.07 2.23
C TRP A 214 3.78 -1.91 3.46
N ASP A 215 4.97 -2.50 3.54
CA ASP A 215 5.38 -3.27 4.71
C ASP A 215 6.25 -2.42 5.61
N TYR A 216 5.88 -2.39 6.89
CA TYR A 216 6.63 -1.70 7.93
C TYR A 216 7.15 -2.71 8.94
N GLY A 217 8.46 -2.71 9.17
CA GLY A 217 9.11 -3.57 10.16
C GLY A 217 8.60 -3.25 11.57
N ALA A 218 7.76 -4.14 12.11
CA ALA A 218 7.08 -3.97 13.39
C ALA A 218 6.83 -5.35 14.02
N ARG A 219 6.98 -5.45 15.34
CA ARG A 219 6.88 -6.74 16.05
C ARG A 219 6.06 -6.60 17.33
N PRO A 220 5.52 -7.67 17.90
CA PRO A 220 4.91 -7.58 19.22
C PRO A 220 5.90 -6.96 20.25
N PRO A 221 5.48 -5.98 21.07
CA PRO A 221 4.11 -5.49 21.28
C PRO A 221 3.74 -4.19 20.53
N ASP A 222 4.40 -3.86 19.41
CA ASP A 222 4.20 -2.60 18.67
C ASP A 222 2.72 -2.38 18.30
N PRO A 223 2.08 -1.30 18.81
CA PRO A 223 0.68 -1.02 18.53
C PRO A 223 0.44 -0.57 17.09
N VAL A 224 -0.58 -1.14 16.46
CA VAL A 224 -1.12 -0.73 15.16
C VAL A 224 -2.29 0.21 15.40
N LEU A 225 -2.32 1.33 14.69
CA LEU A 225 -3.28 2.41 14.85
C LEU A 225 -4.14 2.56 13.59
N ALA A 226 -5.40 2.94 13.78
CA ALA A 226 -6.24 3.41 12.69
C ALA A 226 -5.59 4.65 12.05
N ALA A 227 -5.41 4.61 10.73
CA ALA A 227 -4.74 5.68 9.97
C ALA A 227 -5.67 6.88 9.76
N ALA A 228 -6.98 6.67 9.77
CA ALA A 228 -7.98 7.72 9.59
C ALA A 228 -9.30 7.35 10.29
N VAL A 229 -10.21 8.32 10.33
CA VAL A 229 -11.57 8.10 10.81
C VAL A 229 -12.34 7.15 9.89
N GLY A 230 -13.12 6.24 10.45
CA GLY A 230 -13.91 5.31 9.67
C GLY A 230 -14.62 4.27 10.51
N THR A 231 -15.19 3.28 9.82
CA THR A 231 -15.86 2.13 10.45
C THR A 231 -15.08 0.86 10.16
N VAL A 232 -14.83 0.06 11.20
CA VAL A 232 -14.23 -1.26 11.04
C VAL A 232 -15.21 -2.17 10.31
N VAL A 233 -14.92 -2.53 9.06
CA VAL A 233 -15.74 -3.44 8.24
C VAL A 233 -15.26 -4.89 8.29
N PHE A 234 -14.06 -5.11 8.80
CA PHE A 234 -13.53 -6.44 9.11
C PHE A 234 -12.57 -6.39 10.29
N ALA A 235 -12.65 -7.40 11.15
CA ALA A 235 -11.71 -7.63 12.25
C ALA A 235 -11.72 -9.12 12.58
N GLY A 236 -10.68 -9.87 12.17
CA GLY A 236 -10.59 -11.30 12.44
C GLY A 236 -9.52 -12.03 11.63
N ASN A 237 -9.68 -13.36 11.57
CA ASN A 237 -8.85 -14.22 10.72
C ASN A 237 -9.40 -14.19 9.29
N SER A 238 -8.53 -13.94 8.33
CA SER A 238 -8.77 -14.05 6.89
C SER A 238 -7.67 -14.89 6.25
N ASP A 239 -7.95 -15.45 5.10
CA ASP A 239 -6.95 -16.10 4.26
C ASP A 239 -6.29 -15.05 3.37
N ASP A 240 -4.97 -14.94 3.42
CA ASP A 240 -4.18 -14.01 2.60
C ASP A 240 -3.45 -14.71 1.44
N GLY A 241 -3.76 -15.98 1.18
CA GLY A 241 -3.22 -16.75 0.05
C GLY A 241 -2.37 -17.95 0.44
N CYS A 242 -1.85 -18.02 1.68
CA CYS A 242 -0.89 -19.05 2.10
C CYS A 242 -1.50 -20.29 2.77
N GLY A 243 -2.84 -20.39 2.84
CA GLY A 243 -3.51 -21.54 3.45
C GLY A 243 -3.40 -21.61 4.98
N VAL A 244 -2.80 -20.59 5.60
CA VAL A 244 -2.84 -20.31 7.04
C VAL A 244 -3.55 -18.97 7.26
N PRO A 245 -4.45 -18.83 8.25
CA PRO A 245 -5.14 -17.56 8.45
C PRO A 245 -4.21 -16.46 8.96
N ALA A 246 -4.32 -15.28 8.35
CA ALA A 246 -3.78 -14.02 8.82
C ALA A 246 -4.83 -13.27 9.65
N ARG A 247 -4.40 -12.60 10.73
CA ARG A 247 -5.26 -11.64 11.41
C ARG A 247 -5.19 -10.30 10.69
N ALA A 248 -6.35 -9.73 10.42
CA ALA A 248 -6.45 -8.43 9.80
C ALA A 248 -7.60 -7.59 10.32
N VAL A 249 -7.45 -6.28 10.12
CA VAL A 249 -8.48 -5.27 10.31
C VAL A 249 -8.65 -4.53 8.98
N ILE A 250 -9.89 -4.22 8.61
CA ILE A 250 -10.20 -3.36 7.47
C ILE A 250 -11.11 -2.24 7.95
N ILE A 251 -10.75 -1.01 7.64
CA ILE A 251 -11.51 0.19 8.00
C ILE A 251 -11.99 0.85 6.71
N GLU A 252 -13.30 1.05 6.59
CA GLU A 252 -13.91 1.84 5.51
C GLU A 252 -13.99 3.31 5.93
N HIS A 253 -13.58 4.20 5.03
CA HIS A 253 -13.58 5.65 5.23
C HIS A 253 -14.70 6.31 4.42
N PHE A 254 -15.10 7.52 4.83
CA PHE A 254 -16.24 8.23 4.25
C PHE A 254 -15.99 8.83 2.86
N ASN A 255 -14.79 8.66 2.31
CA ASN A 255 -14.32 9.22 1.04
C ASN A 255 -14.09 8.15 -0.04
N GLY A 256 -14.64 6.94 0.12
CA GLY A 256 -14.50 5.84 -0.84
C GLY A 256 -13.19 5.06 -0.72
N TYR A 257 -12.32 5.45 0.22
CA TYR A 257 -11.13 4.70 0.57
C TYR A 257 -11.41 3.69 1.68
N ARG A 258 -10.56 2.66 1.74
CA ARG A 258 -10.43 1.79 2.89
C ARG A 258 -8.97 1.47 3.14
N THR A 259 -8.61 1.27 4.41
CA THR A 259 -7.29 0.81 4.83
C THR A 259 -7.37 -0.62 5.36
N LEU A 260 -6.36 -1.42 5.02
CA LEU A 260 -6.23 -2.81 5.40
C LEU A 260 -4.94 -2.99 6.19
N TYR A 261 -5.03 -3.70 7.32
CA TYR A 261 -3.94 -3.92 8.27
C TYR A 261 -3.79 -5.43 8.47
N TRP A 262 -2.68 -6.00 8.00
CA TRP A 262 -2.47 -7.45 7.99
C TRP A 262 -1.36 -7.91 8.94
N HIS A 263 -1.25 -9.24 9.04
CA HIS A 263 -0.25 -9.96 9.81
C HIS A 263 -0.29 -9.71 11.32
N LEU A 264 -1.42 -9.25 11.86
CA LEU A 264 -1.54 -8.84 13.26
C LEU A 264 -1.32 -9.99 14.25
N ASN A 265 -0.65 -9.72 15.36
CA ASN A 265 -0.55 -10.67 16.47
C ASN A 265 -1.87 -10.73 17.26
N SER A 266 -2.47 -9.58 17.53
CA SER A 266 -3.77 -9.45 18.20
C SER A 266 -4.62 -8.36 17.55
N ILE A 267 -5.93 -8.43 17.76
CA ILE A 267 -6.92 -7.48 17.26
C ILE A 267 -7.67 -6.92 18.46
N ASP A 268 -7.74 -5.60 18.57
CA ASP A 268 -8.31 -4.89 19.72
C ASP A 268 -9.66 -4.22 19.40
N VAL A 269 -10.18 -4.43 18.19
CA VAL A 269 -11.44 -3.86 17.68
C VAL A 269 -12.37 -4.92 17.10
N ALA A 270 -13.63 -4.55 16.90
CA ALA A 270 -14.66 -5.40 16.32
C ALA A 270 -15.30 -4.77 15.07
N ALA A 271 -15.83 -5.61 14.17
CA ALA A 271 -16.62 -5.14 13.04
C ALA A 271 -17.83 -4.31 13.52
N GLY A 272 -18.10 -3.19 12.82
CA GLY A 272 -19.11 -2.19 13.18
C GLY A 272 -18.61 -1.11 14.14
N GLN A 273 -17.39 -1.21 14.67
CA GLN A 273 -16.83 -0.19 15.55
C GLN A 273 -16.40 1.05 14.75
N GLU A 274 -16.80 2.23 15.21
CA GLU A 274 -16.26 3.50 14.72
C GLU A 274 -14.91 3.80 15.37
N VAL A 275 -13.97 4.29 14.59
CA VAL A 275 -12.61 4.63 15.03
C VAL A 275 -12.19 5.98 14.46
N THR A 276 -11.31 6.69 15.16
CA THR A 276 -10.64 7.90 14.66
C THR A 276 -9.16 7.61 14.41
N ALA A 277 -8.48 8.48 13.66
CA ALA A 277 -7.03 8.40 13.50
C ALA A 277 -6.33 8.27 14.87
N GLY A 278 -5.35 7.36 14.97
CA GLY A 278 -4.62 7.09 16.21
C GLY A 278 -5.30 6.11 17.17
N THR A 279 -6.52 5.64 16.90
CA THR A 279 -7.17 4.61 17.73
C THR A 279 -6.37 3.30 17.64
N PRO A 280 -5.94 2.68 18.75
CA PRO A 280 -5.32 1.36 18.71
C PRO A 280 -6.29 0.31 18.17
N ILE A 281 -5.85 -0.47 17.18
CA ILE A 281 -6.66 -1.52 16.53
C ILE A 281 -6.10 -2.93 16.68
N GLY A 282 -4.88 -3.05 17.17
CA GLY A 282 -4.21 -4.32 17.39
C GLY A 282 -2.72 -4.16 17.61
N VAL A 283 -2.01 -5.28 17.49
CA VAL A 283 -0.55 -5.36 17.65
C VAL A 283 0.06 -6.02 16.42
N ALA A 284 1.16 -5.47 15.91
CA ALA A 284 1.87 -6.02 14.77
C ALA A 284 2.38 -7.45 15.05
N GLY A 285 2.49 -8.30 14.03
CA GLY A 285 2.79 -9.72 14.20
C GLY A 285 3.34 -10.36 12.94
N ALA A 286 3.17 -11.68 12.83
CA ALA A 286 3.63 -12.49 11.70
C ALA A 286 2.63 -13.60 11.34
N THR A 287 1.31 -13.35 11.47
CA THR A 287 0.30 -14.35 11.08
C THR A 287 0.10 -14.34 9.56
N GLY A 288 -0.20 -15.49 8.95
CA GLY A 288 -0.44 -15.58 7.50
C GLY A 288 0.84 -15.72 6.67
N CYS A 289 0.83 -15.13 5.48
CA CYS A 289 1.95 -15.00 4.53
C CYS A 289 3.03 -14.01 5.01
N ALA A 290 3.65 -14.23 6.17
CA ALA A 290 4.69 -13.34 6.70
C ALA A 290 6.03 -14.07 6.91
N PHE A 291 7.10 -13.57 6.28
CA PHE A 291 8.47 -14.10 6.49
C PHE A 291 9.07 -13.71 7.85
N GLY A 292 8.57 -12.61 8.43
CA GLY A 292 8.95 -12.11 9.75
C GLY A 292 7.95 -11.08 10.24
N PRO A 293 8.07 -10.61 11.49
CA PRO A 293 7.13 -9.63 12.03
C PRO A 293 7.14 -8.31 11.26
N HIS A 294 5.97 -7.90 10.76
CA HIS A 294 5.74 -6.62 10.11
C HIS A 294 4.25 -6.25 10.10
N LEU A 295 3.95 -5.00 9.76
CA LEU A 295 2.61 -4.56 9.37
C LEU A 295 2.59 -4.41 7.84
N HIS A 296 1.75 -5.19 7.16
CA HIS A 296 1.33 -4.88 5.79
C HIS A 296 0.16 -3.90 5.86
N PHE A 297 0.38 -2.70 5.34
CA PHE A 297 -0.60 -1.62 5.26
C PHE A 297 -0.99 -1.38 3.80
N GLN A 298 -2.26 -1.56 3.48
CA GLN A 298 -2.77 -1.43 2.13
C GLN A 298 -3.90 -0.42 2.08
N VAL A 299 -3.98 0.30 0.97
CA VAL A 299 -5.03 1.28 0.71
C VAL A 299 -5.76 0.89 -0.56
N GLN A 300 -7.08 0.97 -0.51
CA GLN A 300 -7.93 0.71 -1.67
C GLN A 300 -8.89 1.87 -1.88
N TYR A 301 -9.02 2.30 -3.14
CA TYR A 301 -9.99 3.29 -3.57
C TYR A 301 -11.05 2.61 -4.44
N LEU A 302 -12.31 2.64 -3.99
CA LEU A 302 -13.45 2.01 -4.69
C LEU A 302 -13.17 0.53 -5.03
N GLY A 303 -12.50 -0.16 -4.10
CA GLY A 303 -12.12 -1.57 -4.22
C GLY A 303 -10.84 -1.85 -5.01
N ARG A 304 -10.18 -0.86 -5.62
CA ARG A 304 -8.92 -1.09 -6.33
C ARG A 304 -7.74 -0.62 -5.48
N ASP A 305 -6.67 -1.41 -5.47
CA ASP A 305 -5.43 -1.09 -4.75
C ASP A 305 -4.86 0.23 -5.27
N VAL A 306 -4.36 1.08 -4.38
CA VAL A 306 -3.72 2.37 -4.71
C VAL A 306 -2.54 2.60 -3.77
N ASP A 307 -1.52 3.30 -4.26
CA ASP A 307 -0.39 3.67 -3.42
C ASP A 307 -0.72 4.95 -2.61
N PRO A 308 -0.68 4.93 -1.26
CA PRO A 308 -0.86 6.13 -0.45
C PRO A 308 0.26 7.18 -0.61
N TYR A 309 1.39 6.82 -1.21
CA TYR A 309 2.47 7.74 -1.57
C TYR A 309 2.32 8.35 -2.96
N GLY A 310 1.27 7.98 -3.70
CA GLY A 310 0.98 8.55 -5.02
C GLY A 310 1.91 8.05 -6.12
N TRP A 311 2.17 8.92 -7.10
CA TRP A 311 3.09 8.67 -8.20
C TRP A 311 3.90 9.93 -8.49
N CYS A 312 5.22 9.77 -8.56
CA CYS A 312 6.19 10.86 -8.47
C CYS A 312 7.14 10.94 -9.65
N SER A 313 7.04 9.99 -10.58
CA SER A 313 7.77 10.08 -11.84
C SER A 313 7.16 11.13 -12.76
N SER A 314 7.99 11.74 -13.61
CA SER A 314 7.51 12.55 -14.73
C SER A 314 6.80 11.72 -15.81
N ALA A 315 6.99 10.40 -15.82
CA ALA A 315 6.22 9.49 -16.66
C ALA A 315 4.77 9.39 -16.17
N SER A 316 3.85 9.00 -17.05
CA SER A 316 2.47 8.71 -16.63
C SER A 316 2.43 7.55 -15.64
N ASP A 317 1.59 7.67 -14.60
CA ASP A 317 1.33 6.62 -13.61
C ASP A 317 0.85 5.35 -14.35
N PRO A 318 1.67 4.27 -14.38
CA PRO A 318 1.30 3.03 -15.04
C PRO A 318 0.01 2.44 -14.48
N TRP A 319 -0.22 2.60 -13.17
CA TRP A 319 -1.40 2.13 -12.46
C TRP A 319 -2.66 2.84 -12.96
N ALA A 320 -2.61 4.16 -13.10
CA ALA A 320 -3.72 4.95 -13.63
C ALA A 320 -4.04 4.65 -15.10
N LEU A 321 -3.05 4.24 -15.90
CA LEU A 321 -3.24 3.84 -17.29
C LEU A 321 -3.85 2.44 -17.43
N ASN A 322 -3.80 1.61 -16.40
CA ASN A 322 -4.33 0.26 -16.45
C ASN A 322 -5.87 0.24 -16.31
N PRO A 323 -6.62 -0.48 -17.17
CA PRO A 323 -8.08 -0.56 -17.08
C PRO A 323 -8.62 -1.05 -15.72
N THR A 324 -7.83 -1.81 -14.97
CA THR A 324 -8.17 -2.30 -13.63
C THR A 324 -7.54 -1.49 -12.50
N GLY A 325 -6.65 -0.55 -12.79
CA GLY A 325 -6.01 0.32 -11.81
C GLY A 325 -6.84 1.55 -11.43
N GLN A 326 -6.29 2.37 -10.55
CA GLN A 326 -6.84 3.67 -10.13
C GLN A 326 -5.69 4.68 -10.07
N GLN A 327 -6.00 5.97 -10.03
CA GLN A 327 -4.97 6.97 -9.81
C GLN A 327 -4.41 6.84 -8.38
N SER A 328 -3.09 6.71 -8.26
CA SER A 328 -2.41 6.84 -6.97
C SER A 328 -2.17 8.32 -6.68
N VAL A 329 -2.58 8.78 -5.50
CA VAL A 329 -2.39 10.18 -5.04
C VAL A 329 -1.74 10.19 -3.66
N TRP A 330 -1.12 11.31 -3.29
CA TRP A 330 -0.56 11.48 -1.95
C TRP A 330 -1.68 11.54 -0.90
N LEU A 331 -1.67 10.63 0.06
CA LEU A 331 -2.75 10.52 1.07
C LEU A 331 -2.33 10.92 2.48
N TRP A 332 -1.05 11.23 2.72
CA TRP A 332 -0.53 11.48 4.07
C TRP A 332 -0.75 12.93 4.51
N ALA A 333 -1.60 13.15 5.51
CA ALA A 333 -1.97 14.49 5.99
C ALA A 333 -0.90 15.17 6.85
N TYR A 334 -0.01 14.39 7.47
CA TYR A 334 0.98 14.91 8.42
C TYR A 334 2.30 15.37 7.77
N MET A 335 2.42 15.26 6.45
CA MET A 335 3.63 15.61 5.71
C MET A 335 3.31 16.01 4.26
N PRO A 336 4.05 16.96 3.67
CA PRO A 336 3.82 17.37 2.29
C PRO A 336 4.21 16.25 1.31
N SER A 337 3.56 16.24 0.15
CA SER A 337 3.95 15.34 -0.94
C SER A 337 5.34 15.72 -1.46
N PRO A 338 6.23 14.74 -1.71
CA PRO A 338 7.51 15.00 -2.35
C PRO A 338 7.41 15.32 -3.85
N CYS A 339 6.20 15.26 -4.41
CA CYS A 339 5.97 15.14 -5.85
C CYS A 339 4.87 16.05 -6.37
N ALA A 340 4.12 16.65 -5.46
CA ALA A 340 3.21 17.74 -5.76
C ALA A 340 3.77 19.03 -5.14
N PRO A 341 3.42 20.21 -5.69
CA PRO A 341 3.72 21.47 -5.03
C PRO A 341 3.24 21.43 -3.57
N PRO A 342 4.05 21.91 -2.62
CA PRO A 342 3.63 21.99 -1.23
C PRO A 342 2.45 22.98 -1.11
N PRO A 343 1.62 22.87 -0.05
CA PRO A 343 0.59 23.87 0.22
C PRO A 343 1.15 25.30 0.26
N ASP A 344 0.38 26.29 -0.16
CA ASP A 344 0.84 27.69 -0.30
C ASP A 344 1.46 28.29 0.97
N ASN A 345 1.07 27.80 2.14
CA ASN A 345 1.57 28.25 3.44
C ASN A 345 2.82 27.50 3.92
N TYR A 346 3.28 26.48 3.20
CA TYR A 346 4.48 25.70 3.55
C TYR A 346 5.70 26.32 2.86
N ILE A 347 6.75 26.60 3.62
CA ILE A 347 8.02 27.06 3.06
C ILE A 347 8.93 25.84 2.89
N VAL A 348 9.15 25.39 1.67
CA VAL A 348 10.05 24.27 1.37
C VAL A 348 11.29 24.78 0.64
N ILE A 349 12.46 24.47 1.18
CA ILE A 349 13.75 24.73 0.55
C ILE A 349 14.31 23.39 0.09
N ASP A 350 14.34 23.20 -1.21
CA ASP A 350 14.88 22.03 -1.91
C ASP A 350 16.40 22.18 -2.18
N ASP A 351 17.12 21.10 -2.48
CA ASP A 351 18.57 21.15 -2.74
C ASP A 351 18.96 21.88 -4.05
N SER A 352 17.97 22.16 -4.90
CA SER A 352 18.09 23.04 -6.08
C SER A 352 17.63 24.48 -5.82
N SER A 353 17.05 24.77 -4.65
CA SER A 353 16.51 26.10 -4.31
C SER A 353 17.60 27.11 -3.96
N THR A 354 17.30 28.40 -4.16
CA THR A 354 18.22 29.50 -3.83
C THR A 354 18.52 29.63 -2.34
N GLY A 355 17.63 29.13 -1.47
CA GLY A 355 17.83 29.06 -0.02
C GLY A 355 18.74 27.91 0.43
N PHE A 356 19.21 27.05 -0.47
CA PHE A 356 20.10 25.94 -0.16
C PHE A 356 21.55 26.28 -0.48
N VAL A 357 22.45 25.99 0.48
CA VAL A 357 23.90 26.16 0.32
C VAL A 357 24.60 24.90 0.82
N ALA A 358 25.47 24.34 -0.02
CA ALA A 358 26.30 23.20 0.35
C ALA A 358 27.79 23.53 0.17
N SER A 359 28.63 22.98 1.04
CA SER A 359 30.09 23.04 0.97
C SER A 359 30.69 21.64 1.17
N GLY A 360 31.88 21.41 0.61
CA GLY A 360 32.51 20.11 0.54
C GLY A 360 32.01 19.25 -0.62
N ASP A 361 32.45 17.99 -0.65
CA ASP A 361 32.19 17.08 -1.77
C ASP A 361 30.84 16.37 -1.61
N TRP A 362 29.82 16.91 -2.26
CA TRP A 362 28.50 16.31 -2.42
C TRP A 362 28.32 15.77 -3.84
N GLN A 363 27.90 14.52 -3.96
CA GLN A 363 27.55 13.88 -5.23
C GLN A 363 26.07 14.13 -5.53
N PRO A 364 25.71 14.59 -6.75
CA PRO A 364 24.32 14.80 -7.13
C PRO A 364 23.59 13.46 -7.40
N SER A 365 22.27 13.51 -7.30
CA SER A 365 21.33 12.47 -7.73
C SER A 365 20.11 13.12 -8.37
N ASP A 366 19.58 12.52 -9.44
CA ASP A 366 18.37 12.98 -10.15
C ASP A 366 17.08 12.45 -9.49
N LEU A 367 17.17 12.02 -8.24
CA LEU A 367 16.11 11.40 -7.47
C LEU A 367 16.07 12.06 -6.10
N GLY A 368 14.86 12.33 -5.60
CA GLY A 368 14.64 13.09 -4.38
C GLY A 368 13.37 13.92 -4.48
N TYR A 369 13.10 14.74 -3.46
CA TYR A 369 12.06 15.75 -3.48
C TYR A 369 12.26 16.65 -4.70
N ALA A 370 11.17 16.95 -5.41
CA ALA A 370 11.20 17.77 -6.63
C ALA A 370 12.21 17.32 -7.72
N GLY A 371 12.72 16.08 -7.67
CA GLY A 371 13.56 15.49 -8.71
C GLY A 371 15.08 15.66 -8.55
N SER A 372 15.58 16.05 -7.37
CA SER A 372 17.02 16.02 -7.09
C SER A 372 17.33 15.73 -5.62
N ALA A 373 18.53 15.23 -5.36
CA ALA A 373 19.10 15.16 -4.03
C ALA A 373 20.63 15.16 -4.13
N ARG A 374 21.31 15.23 -2.97
CA ARG A 374 22.76 15.06 -2.88
C ARG A 374 23.15 14.10 -1.78
N PHE A 375 24.25 13.39 -1.99
CA PHE A 375 24.81 12.50 -0.97
C PHE A 375 26.31 12.65 -0.82
N THR A 376 26.82 12.24 0.32
CA THR A 376 28.25 12.08 0.55
C THR A 376 28.50 10.98 1.57
N SER A 377 29.76 10.60 1.75
CA SER A 377 30.15 9.64 2.78
C SER A 377 30.38 10.33 4.12
N THR A 378 30.01 9.66 5.20
CA THR A 378 30.26 10.14 6.56
C THR A 378 31.75 10.07 6.90
N VAL A 379 32.24 11.11 7.58
CA VAL A 379 33.64 11.23 7.98
C VAL A 379 33.76 10.94 9.48
N LEU A 380 34.53 9.91 9.83
CA LEU A 380 34.82 9.59 11.24
C LEU A 380 35.57 10.74 11.91
N MET A 381 35.05 11.22 13.04
CA MET A 381 35.79 12.18 13.88
C MET A 381 36.79 11.51 14.84
N GLN A 382 36.58 10.27 15.29
CA GLN A 382 37.56 9.47 16.03
C GLN A 382 37.24 7.98 15.84
N SER A 383 38.24 7.12 15.64
CA SER A 383 38.01 5.67 15.54
C SER A 383 38.08 5.02 16.93
N GLU A 384 37.05 4.28 17.32
CA GLU A 384 37.05 3.45 18.54
C GLU A 384 38.03 2.27 18.42
N ALA A 385 38.31 1.82 17.19
CA ALA A 385 39.20 0.68 16.91
C ALA A 385 40.69 1.02 16.95
N GLN A 386 41.07 2.29 16.79
CA GLN A 386 42.45 2.80 16.83
C GLN A 386 42.47 4.19 17.50
N PRO A 387 42.31 4.27 18.83
CA PRO A 387 42.17 5.54 19.56
C PRO A 387 43.42 6.45 19.49
N TRP A 388 44.54 5.96 18.95
CA TRP A 388 45.83 6.67 18.90
C TRP A 388 46.31 7.01 17.50
N GLN A 389 45.54 6.68 16.45
CA GLN A 389 45.86 7.11 15.09
C GLN A 389 45.07 8.36 14.73
N VAL A 390 45.76 9.50 14.72
CA VAL A 390 45.23 10.76 14.21
C VAL A 390 45.08 10.60 12.68
N ARG A 391 43.85 10.47 12.18
CA ARG A 391 43.60 10.72 10.75
C ARG A 391 43.90 12.20 10.48
N PRO A 392 44.55 12.55 9.36
CA PRO A 392 44.62 13.94 8.93
C PRO A 392 43.20 14.51 8.94
N LEU A 393 42.99 15.67 9.57
CA LEU A 393 41.76 16.44 9.41
C LEU A 393 41.55 16.58 7.90
N ALA A 394 40.56 15.87 7.35
CA ALA A 394 40.05 16.24 6.05
C ALA A 394 39.65 17.72 6.15
N THR A 395 40.00 18.49 5.12
CA THR A 395 39.47 19.82 4.88
C THR A 395 37.98 19.84 5.22
N THR A 396 37.55 20.82 6.02
CA THR A 396 36.19 21.06 6.55
C THR A 396 35.12 20.05 6.09
N PRO A 397 34.50 19.28 7.00
CA PRO A 397 33.54 18.24 6.62
C PRO A 397 32.42 18.84 5.75
N PRO A 398 31.88 18.09 4.77
CA PRO A 398 30.75 18.58 4.00
C PRO A 398 29.62 19.07 4.91
N VAL A 399 29.07 20.23 4.59
CA VAL A 399 27.94 20.86 5.29
C VAL A 399 26.90 21.25 4.27
N ALA A 400 25.63 21.02 4.59
CA ALA A 400 24.50 21.56 3.85
C ALA A 400 23.64 22.43 4.78
N VAL A 401 23.12 23.53 4.25
CA VAL A 401 22.35 24.54 4.98
C VAL A 401 21.12 24.91 4.16
N TRP A 402 19.96 24.89 4.80
CA TRP A 402 18.70 25.39 4.26
C TRP A 402 18.29 26.63 5.02
N GLN A 403 18.12 27.74 4.29
CA GLN A 403 17.74 29.04 4.83
C GLN A 403 16.40 29.47 4.22
N PRO A 404 15.30 29.44 4.98
CA PRO A 404 13.99 29.86 4.51
C PRO A 404 13.84 31.38 4.50
N ASP A 405 13.02 31.90 3.58
CA ASP A 405 12.46 33.24 3.64
C ASP A 405 11.08 33.17 4.33
N LEU A 406 11.07 33.31 5.66
CA LEU A 406 9.84 33.19 6.44
C LEU A 406 9.02 34.49 6.36
N PRO A 407 7.71 34.43 6.03
CA PRO A 407 6.90 35.63 5.82
C PRO A 407 6.63 36.40 7.12
N GLN A 408 6.65 35.71 8.27
CA GLN A 408 6.40 36.31 9.58
C GLN A 408 7.05 35.50 10.71
N ALA A 409 7.25 36.15 11.86
CA ALA A 409 7.61 35.45 13.09
C ALA A 409 6.44 34.58 13.58
N GLY A 410 6.75 33.42 14.16
CA GLY A 410 5.75 32.46 14.61
C GLY A 410 6.33 31.10 14.93
N GLU A 411 5.47 30.15 15.31
CA GLU A 411 5.87 28.75 15.48
C GLU A 411 5.78 27.99 14.15
N TYR A 412 6.83 27.24 13.85
CA TYR A 412 6.89 26.39 12.67
C TYR A 412 7.37 25.00 13.09
N ARG A 413 6.67 23.97 12.59
CA ARG A 413 7.15 22.60 12.58
C ARG A 413 8.14 22.42 11.45
N VAL A 414 9.30 21.86 11.74
CA VAL A 414 10.40 21.70 10.78
C VAL A 414 10.51 20.25 10.39
N LEU A 415 10.48 19.97 9.10
CA LEU A 415 10.61 18.63 8.54
C LEU A 415 11.82 18.55 7.61
N ALA A 416 12.56 17.46 7.61
CA ALA A 416 13.63 17.19 6.65
C ALA A 416 13.30 15.95 5.82
N TYR A 417 13.30 16.05 4.50
CA TYR A 417 13.09 14.90 3.63
C TYR A 417 14.38 14.09 3.55
N VAL A 418 14.28 12.79 3.80
CA VAL A 418 15.42 11.85 3.74
C VAL A 418 15.19 10.96 2.52
N PRO A 419 15.85 11.20 1.38
CA PRO A 419 15.69 10.34 0.22
C PRO A 419 16.39 8.99 0.47
N TYR A 420 15.87 7.94 -0.15
CA TYR A 420 16.53 6.64 -0.24
C TYR A 420 16.69 6.25 -1.70
N ILE A 421 17.94 6.09 -2.11
CA ILE A 421 18.37 5.73 -3.44
C ILE A 421 19.59 4.82 -3.28
N LEU A 422 19.70 3.77 -4.10
CA LEU A 422 20.90 2.94 -4.14
C LEU A 422 22.09 3.76 -4.65
N ASN A 423 22.90 4.27 -3.73
CA ASN A 423 24.14 5.02 -4.02
C ASN A 423 25.42 4.18 -3.86
N GLY A 424 25.28 2.88 -3.55
CA GLY A 424 26.40 1.98 -3.29
C GLY A 424 26.99 2.10 -1.88
N LEU A 425 26.38 2.89 -0.99
CA LEU A 425 26.69 3.03 0.43
C LEU A 425 25.47 2.58 1.25
N ASP A 426 25.70 2.04 2.45
CA ASP A 426 24.62 1.90 3.43
C ASP A 426 24.26 3.27 4.00
N ASP A 427 22.99 3.53 4.31
CA ASP A 427 22.58 4.81 4.90
C ASP A 427 22.94 4.92 6.39
N ALA A 428 23.35 6.13 6.80
CA ALA A 428 23.68 6.46 8.17
C ALA A 428 22.47 6.28 9.12
N ARG A 429 22.73 5.86 10.36
CA ARG A 429 21.72 5.72 11.42
C ARG A 429 21.67 6.93 12.34
N ALA A 430 22.67 7.79 12.30
CA ALA A 430 22.75 8.98 13.12
C ALA A 430 23.15 10.19 12.27
N VAL A 431 22.17 10.82 11.64
CA VAL A 431 22.33 12.10 10.94
C VAL A 431 21.91 13.23 11.87
N ARG A 432 22.81 14.17 12.14
CA ARG A 432 22.57 15.29 13.08
C ARG A 432 22.18 16.55 12.34
N TYR A 433 20.92 16.95 12.51
CA TYR A 433 20.41 18.23 12.06
C TYR A 433 20.52 19.26 13.18
N VAL A 434 20.95 20.47 12.85
CA VAL A 434 20.95 21.61 13.77
C VAL A 434 19.93 22.63 13.28
N VAL A 435 18.90 22.86 14.09
CA VAL A 435 17.85 23.85 13.83
C VAL A 435 18.23 25.14 14.56
N HIS A 436 18.41 26.23 13.82
CA HIS A 436 18.66 27.56 14.37
C HIS A 436 17.34 28.35 14.40
N HIS A 437 16.82 28.57 15.59
CA HIS A 437 15.51 29.18 15.86
C HIS A 437 15.66 30.35 16.86
N SER A 438 14.59 31.08 17.17
CA SER A 438 14.66 32.30 18.02
C SER A 438 15.15 32.04 19.44
N GLY A 439 15.10 30.79 19.90
CA GLY A 439 15.58 30.37 21.22
C GLY A 439 17.04 29.91 21.25
N GLY A 440 17.71 29.88 20.10
CA GLY A 440 19.09 29.37 19.96
C GLY A 440 19.19 28.24 18.95
N GLU A 441 19.98 27.23 19.27
CA GLU A 441 20.26 26.09 18.40
C GLU A 441 19.82 24.80 19.09
N THR A 442 19.12 23.94 18.35
CA THR A 442 18.74 22.61 18.81
C THR A 442 19.30 21.56 17.85
N GLU A 443 20.05 20.59 18.39
CA GLU A 443 20.54 19.43 17.64
C GLU A 443 19.54 18.27 17.74
N ILE A 444 19.18 17.68 16.61
CA ILE A 444 18.28 16.54 16.47
C ILE A 444 18.99 15.45 15.69
N THR A 445 19.02 14.23 16.25
CA THR A 445 19.55 13.05 15.55
C THR A 445 18.42 12.30 14.87
N VAL A 446 18.52 12.12 13.56
CA VAL A 446 17.60 11.36 12.72
C VAL A 446 18.27 10.07 12.29
N ASP A 447 17.52 8.96 12.38
CA ASP A 447 17.90 7.70 11.77
C ASP A 447 17.48 7.71 10.29
N ALA A 448 18.43 7.95 9.40
CA ALA A 448 18.13 8.08 7.97
C ALA A 448 17.73 6.74 7.34
N GLU A 449 18.19 5.61 7.87
CA GLU A 449 17.73 4.28 7.45
C GLU A 449 16.24 4.10 7.77
N MET A 450 15.79 4.58 8.93
CA MET A 450 14.38 4.53 9.35
C MET A 450 13.48 5.53 8.63
N MET A 451 14.05 6.67 8.18
CA MET A 451 13.32 7.77 7.54
C MET A 451 13.47 7.79 6.01
N ALA A 452 14.01 6.73 5.42
CA ALA A 452 14.13 6.53 3.98
C ALA A 452 12.83 6.87 3.21
N ASN A 453 12.96 7.76 2.21
CA ASN A 453 11.90 8.31 1.37
C ASN A 453 10.69 8.87 2.14
N THR A 454 10.95 9.53 3.27
CA THR A 454 9.92 10.21 4.05
C THR A 454 10.46 11.47 4.75
N TRP A 455 9.55 12.23 5.35
CA TRP A 455 9.85 13.43 6.12
C TRP A 455 10.17 13.09 7.58
N ALA A 456 11.40 13.37 8.01
CA ALA A 456 11.84 13.36 9.40
C ALA A 456 11.35 14.62 10.13
N ASP A 457 10.72 14.43 11.29
CA ASP A 457 10.28 15.54 12.14
C ASP A 457 11.45 16.05 12.99
N LEU A 458 11.88 17.28 12.74
CA LEU A 458 12.94 17.93 13.50
C LEU A 458 12.38 18.69 14.72
N GLY A 459 11.06 18.78 14.88
CA GLY A 459 10.39 19.44 15.99
C GLY A 459 9.74 20.78 15.60
N THR A 460 9.10 21.39 16.60
CA THR A 460 8.40 22.68 16.48
C THR A 460 9.15 23.76 17.25
N TYR A 461 9.41 24.89 16.61
CA TYR A 461 10.19 25.99 17.18
C TYR A 461 9.60 27.34 16.80
N ALA A 462 9.83 28.34 17.67
CA ALA A 462 9.57 29.73 17.35
C ALA A 462 10.69 30.30 16.46
N PHE A 463 10.32 30.96 15.37
CA PHE A 463 11.24 31.62 14.44
C PHE A 463 10.92 33.11 14.33
N ASP A 464 11.97 33.91 14.13
CA ASP A 464 11.92 35.32 13.79
C ASP A 464 12.71 35.47 12.48
N PRO A 465 12.09 35.93 11.38
CA PRO A 465 12.76 36.09 10.09
C PRO A 465 14.02 36.95 10.15
N THR A 466 14.10 37.87 11.12
CA THR A 466 15.25 38.77 11.31
C THR A 466 16.48 38.08 11.93
N LEU A 467 16.31 36.89 12.51
CA LEU A 467 17.38 36.13 13.19
C LEU A 467 18.05 35.08 12.31
N GLN A 468 17.85 35.14 10.99
CA GLN A 468 18.45 34.20 10.02
C GLN A 468 18.15 32.74 10.35
N PRO A 469 16.85 32.35 10.35
CA PRO A 469 16.45 30.97 10.57
C PRO A 469 17.17 30.06 9.58
N ARG A 470 17.59 28.87 10.01
CA ARG A 470 18.18 27.86 9.13
C ARG A 470 18.18 26.48 9.76
N VAL A 471 18.24 25.46 8.92
CA VAL A 471 18.62 24.09 9.30
C VAL A 471 19.96 23.79 8.67
N SER A 472 20.85 23.11 9.40
CA SER A 472 22.10 22.63 8.85
C SER A 472 22.38 21.18 9.21
N VAL A 473 23.14 20.51 8.37
CA VAL A 473 23.60 19.14 8.58
C VAL A 473 25.05 19.04 8.14
N SER A 474 25.82 18.20 8.83
CA SER A 474 27.20 17.92 8.47
C SER A 474 27.41 16.42 8.29
N ALA A 475 28.33 16.04 7.39
CA ALA A 475 28.74 14.65 7.19
C ALA A 475 29.56 14.07 8.36
N LEU A 476 29.58 14.74 9.52
CA LEU A 476 30.16 14.24 10.75
C LEU A 476 29.20 13.27 11.44
N SER A 477 29.39 11.98 11.22
CA SER A 477 28.69 10.95 11.98
C SER A 477 29.65 9.85 12.46
N ALA A 478 29.20 9.07 13.44
CA ALA A 478 29.95 7.92 13.95
C ALA A 478 29.85 6.69 13.03
N ASP A 479 29.10 6.77 11.93
CA ASP A 479 28.66 5.62 11.14
C ASP A 479 29.64 5.23 10.01
N ALA A 480 30.90 5.63 10.13
CA ALA A 480 32.07 5.19 9.35
C ALA A 480 31.79 4.74 7.89
N GLY A 481 31.74 5.68 6.95
CA GLY A 481 31.69 5.39 5.51
C GLY A 481 30.29 5.11 4.97
N ARG A 482 29.25 5.21 5.82
CA ARG A 482 27.86 5.24 5.40
C ARG A 482 27.49 6.55 4.70
N GLY A 483 26.51 6.48 3.80
CA GLY A 483 25.96 7.61 3.08
C GLY A 483 25.12 8.51 3.97
N ILE A 484 25.28 9.81 3.81
CA ILE A 484 24.34 10.83 4.29
C ILE A 484 23.72 11.51 3.07
N TRP A 485 22.41 11.67 3.12
CA TRP A 485 21.62 12.34 2.09
C TRP A 485 21.14 13.71 2.56
N VAL A 486 21.06 14.64 1.62
CA VAL A 486 20.48 15.97 1.80
C VAL A 486 19.62 16.30 0.60
N ASP A 487 18.47 16.89 0.88
CA ASP A 487 17.45 17.13 -0.11
C ASP A 487 16.64 18.39 0.28
N ALA A 488 15.42 18.22 0.80
CA ALA A 488 14.54 19.32 1.15
C ALA A 488 14.31 19.48 2.67
N VAL A 489 14.11 20.72 3.11
CA VAL A 489 13.61 21.06 4.45
C VAL A 489 12.37 21.92 4.33
N ALA A 490 11.32 21.57 5.08
CA ALA A 490 10.05 22.28 5.12
C ALA A 490 9.83 22.95 6.48
N TRP A 491 9.35 24.19 6.45
CA TRP A 491 8.81 24.93 7.59
C TRP A 491 7.29 25.03 7.41
N VAL A 492 6.59 24.32 8.29
CA VAL A 492 5.13 24.24 8.31
C VAL A 492 4.61 25.12 9.43
N PRO A 493 3.86 26.19 9.15
CA PRO A 493 3.32 27.06 10.20
C PRO A 493 2.38 26.26 11.10
N VAL A 494 2.48 26.48 12.41
CA VAL A 494 1.56 25.93 13.41
C VAL A 494 0.47 26.96 13.67
N GLU A 495 -0.79 26.56 13.53
CA GLU A 495 -1.97 27.42 13.78
C GLU A 495 -2.23 27.67 15.27
#